data_AF-A0A1V2YE03-F1
#
_entry.id   AF-A0A1V2YE03-F1
#
_cell.length_a   1.000
_cell.length_b   1.000
_cell.length_c   1.000
_cell.angle_alpha   90.00
_cell.angle_beta   90.00
_cell.angle_gamma   90.00
#
_symmetry.space_group_name_H-M   'P 1'
#
loop_
_entity.id
_entity.type
_entity.pdbx_description
1 polymer ?
#
loop_
_entity_poly.entity_id
_entity_poly.type
_entity_poly.pdbx_seq_one_letter_code
_entity_poly.pdbx_strand_id
1 'polypeptide(L)'
;MIEINTFIYHIVKKDFFELGTHELNELKPFELEGYISLHYYEHELMGIYYYDNIIYLWTHISAMLEQYNMEKVANMWFPDTPLQLILKNVGTNRMLFCIGDNQKVLPEEECLAALHAECNAFFTWLKKLK
;
A
#
# COMPACT_ATOMS: atom_id res chain seq x y z
N MET A 1 4.00 -14.12 8.72
CA MET A 1 4.69 -13.59 7.53
C MET A 1 3.82 -12.48 6.99
N ILE A 2 4.40 -11.30 6.80
CA ILE A 2 3.76 -10.16 6.14
C ILE A 2 4.08 -10.22 4.64
N GLU A 3 3.04 -10.15 3.82
CA GLU A 3 3.15 -10.09 2.36
C GLU A 3 2.48 -8.80 1.89
N ILE A 4 3.18 -8.04 1.04
CA ILE A 4 2.68 -6.78 0.47
C ILE A 4 3.00 -6.77 -1.01
N ASN A 5 1.97 -6.57 -1.83
CA ASN A 5 2.10 -6.58 -3.29
C ASN A 5 1.27 -5.44 -3.88
N THR A 6 1.80 -4.78 -4.90
CA THR A 6 1.09 -3.78 -5.68
C THR A 6 0.42 -4.42 -6.87
N PHE A 7 -0.86 -4.10 -7.09
CA PHE A 7 -1.61 -4.52 -8.26
C PHE A 7 -2.02 -3.31 -9.09
N ILE A 8 -1.84 -3.40 -10.40
CA ILE A 8 -2.11 -2.33 -11.36
C ILE A 8 -3.25 -2.76 -12.28
N TYR A 9 -4.22 -1.88 -12.48
CA TYR A 9 -5.31 -2.12 -13.42
C TYR A 9 -4.83 -1.98 -14.86
N HIS A 10 -5.14 -2.99 -15.68
CA HIS A 10 -4.82 -3.01 -17.10
C HIS A 10 -6.07 -2.77 -17.94
N ILE A 11 -6.11 -1.64 -18.65
CA ILE A 11 -7.32 -1.19 -19.34
C ILE A 11 -7.80 -2.14 -20.46
N VAL A 12 -6.88 -2.68 -21.27
CA VAL A 12 -7.24 -3.62 -22.35
C VAL A 12 -7.70 -4.97 -21.82
N LYS A 13 -7.03 -5.52 -20.81
CA LYS A 13 -7.40 -6.80 -20.21
C LYS A 13 -8.58 -6.70 -19.25
N LYS A 14 -8.89 -5.48 -18.77
CA LYS A 14 -9.93 -5.18 -17.79
C LYS A 14 -9.77 -5.97 -16.48
N ASP A 15 -8.52 -6.06 -16.01
CA ASP A 15 -8.18 -6.82 -14.81
C ASP A 15 -6.95 -6.24 -14.12
N PHE A 16 -6.73 -6.62 -12.86
CA PHE A 16 -5.58 -6.22 -12.06
C PHE A 16 -4.44 -7.23 -12.16
N PHE A 17 -3.23 -6.71 -12.31
CA PHE A 17 -2.02 -7.53 -12.41
C PHE A 17 -0.99 -7.08 -11.40
N GLU A 18 -0.33 -8.06 -10.78
CA GLU A 18 0.78 -7.77 -9.87
C GLU A 18 1.89 -7.02 -10.60
N LEU A 19 2.49 -6.06 -9.89
CA LEU A 19 3.56 -5.22 -10.37
C LEU A 19 4.69 -6.05 -10.99
N GLY A 20 5.08 -5.69 -12.22
CA GLY A 20 6.19 -6.33 -12.92
C GLY A 20 5.84 -7.64 -13.67
N THR A 21 4.58 -8.09 -13.63
CA THR A 21 4.17 -9.30 -14.38
C THR A 21 3.83 -9.04 -15.85
N HIS A 22 3.66 -7.78 -16.25
CA HIS A 22 3.21 -7.39 -17.59
C HIS A 22 3.95 -6.14 -18.12
N GLU A 23 4.11 -6.06 -19.44
CA GLU A 23 4.59 -4.84 -20.12
C GLU A 23 3.47 -3.79 -20.21
N LEU A 24 3.86 -2.52 -20.08
CA LEU A 24 2.98 -1.44 -19.65
C LEU A 24 2.77 -0.41 -20.74
N ASN A 25 2.92 -0.86 -21.98
CA ASN A 25 3.02 -0.04 -23.18
C ASN A 25 1.70 0.71 -23.51
N GLU A 26 0.71 0.69 -22.61
CA GLU A 26 -0.63 1.27 -22.77
C GLU A 26 -1.07 2.11 -21.56
N LEU A 27 -0.19 2.36 -20.58
CA LEU A 27 -0.57 3.07 -19.36
C LEU A 27 -0.30 4.57 -19.44
N LYS A 28 -1.30 5.36 -19.01
CA LYS A 28 -1.15 6.79 -18.77
C LYS A 28 -0.78 6.99 -17.29
N PRO A 29 0.39 7.58 -16.96
CA PRO A 29 0.86 7.67 -15.59
C PRO A 29 -0.14 8.31 -14.62
N PHE A 30 -0.88 9.32 -15.07
CA PHE A 30 -1.80 10.08 -14.21
C PHE A 30 -3.15 9.40 -13.97
N GLU A 31 -3.42 8.26 -14.61
CA GLU A 31 -4.68 7.49 -14.52
C GLU A 31 -4.42 6.04 -14.11
N LEU A 32 -3.31 5.78 -13.40
CA LEU A 32 -2.94 4.45 -12.94
C LEU A 32 -3.82 4.03 -11.75
N GLU A 33 -4.92 3.34 -12.04
CA GLU A 33 -5.71 2.64 -11.02
C GLU A 33 -4.98 1.38 -10.54
N GLY A 34 -5.12 1.06 -9.26
CA GLY A 34 -4.48 -0.09 -8.64
C GLY A 34 -4.84 -0.23 -7.18
N TYR A 35 -4.40 -1.30 -6.55
CA TYR A 35 -4.55 -1.51 -5.11
C TYR A 35 -3.28 -2.10 -4.51
N ILE A 36 -3.20 -2.05 -3.19
CA ILE A 36 -2.13 -2.66 -2.41
C ILE A 36 -2.76 -3.83 -1.65
N SER A 37 -2.25 -5.02 -1.90
CA SER A 37 -2.56 -6.20 -1.11
C SER A 37 -1.64 -6.20 0.11
N LEU A 38 -2.20 -6.35 1.31
CA LEU A 38 -1.46 -6.55 2.55
C LEU A 38 -2.06 -7.72 3.30
N HIS A 39 -1.28 -8.78 3.45
CA HIS A 39 -1.64 -9.98 4.17
C HIS A 39 -0.74 -10.19 5.39
N TYR A 40 -1.33 -10.61 6.50
CA TYR A 40 -0.60 -11.09 7.66
C TYR A 40 -1.05 -12.52 7.98
N TYR A 41 -0.24 -13.49 7.54
CA TYR A 41 -0.69 -14.88 7.37
C TYR A 41 -1.98 -14.91 6.53
N GLU A 42 -2.98 -15.70 6.91
CA GLU A 42 -4.25 -15.85 6.19
C GLU A 42 -5.22 -14.66 6.34
N HIS A 43 -4.79 -13.53 6.92
CA HIS A 43 -5.65 -12.37 7.16
C HIS A 43 -5.33 -11.25 6.17
N GLU A 44 -6.27 -10.95 5.27
CA GLU A 44 -6.24 -9.74 4.44
C GLU A 44 -6.52 -8.50 5.31
N LEU A 45 -5.58 -7.57 5.31
CA LEU A 45 -5.70 -6.28 6.01
C LEU A 45 -6.00 -5.13 5.05
N MET A 46 -5.50 -5.24 3.82
CA MET A 46 -5.76 -4.33 2.71
C MET A 46 -5.77 -5.15 1.42
N GLY A 47 -6.61 -4.78 0.47
CA GLY A 47 -6.81 -5.51 -0.78
C GLY A 47 -7.63 -4.71 -1.79
N ILE A 48 -8.23 -5.41 -2.76
CA ILE A 48 -8.89 -4.80 -3.93
C ILE A 48 -10.03 -3.83 -3.58
N TYR A 49 -10.67 -3.98 -2.42
CA TYR A 49 -11.73 -3.07 -1.96
C TYR A 49 -11.24 -1.62 -1.76
N TYR A 50 -9.93 -1.42 -1.63
CA TYR A 50 -9.30 -0.11 -1.45
C TYR A 50 -8.53 0.35 -2.70
N TYR A 51 -8.94 -0.11 -3.89
CA TYR A 51 -8.33 0.35 -5.13
C TYR A 51 -8.59 1.85 -5.32
N ASP A 52 -7.60 2.56 -5.84
CA ASP A 52 -7.61 4.00 -6.11
C ASP A 52 -6.50 4.28 -7.14
N ASN A 53 -6.22 5.54 -7.42
CA ASN A 53 -5.00 5.95 -8.08
C ASN A 53 -3.78 5.47 -7.25
N ILE A 54 -3.09 4.47 -7.78
CA ILE A 54 -2.02 3.76 -7.06
C ILE A 54 -0.79 4.64 -6.81
N ILE A 55 -0.57 5.66 -7.65
CA ILE A 55 0.49 6.64 -7.40
C ILE A 55 0.14 7.47 -6.17
N TYR A 56 -1.10 7.94 -6.06
CA TYR A 56 -1.53 8.70 -4.89
C TYR A 56 -1.51 7.83 -3.63
N LEU A 57 -2.00 6.59 -3.70
CA LEU A 57 -1.92 5.65 -2.56
C LEU A 57 -0.49 5.48 -2.05
N TRP A 58 0.47 5.15 -2.91
CA TRP A 58 1.86 4.99 -2.49
C TRP A 58 2.50 6.29 -2.01
N THR A 59 2.12 7.43 -2.58
CA THR A 59 2.60 8.75 -2.12
C THR A 59 2.11 9.05 -0.70
N HIS A 60 0.83 8.82 -0.42
CA HIS A 60 0.26 9.04 0.90
C HIS A 60 0.78 8.04 1.93
N ILE A 61 0.93 6.75 1.57
CA ILE A 61 1.53 5.74 2.44
C ILE A 61 2.99 6.11 2.74
N SER A 62 3.77 6.54 1.75
CA SER A 62 5.16 6.97 1.98
C SER A 62 5.24 8.13 2.98
N ALA A 63 4.40 9.16 2.83
CA ALA A 63 4.33 10.27 3.77
C ALA A 63 3.89 9.81 5.18
N MET A 64 2.92 8.89 5.25
CA MET A 64 2.47 8.31 6.51
C MET A 64 3.57 7.51 7.20
N LEU A 65 4.41 6.77 6.46
CA LEU A 65 5.57 6.04 7.02
C LEU A 65 6.62 7.00 7.59
N GLU A 66 6.88 8.12 6.91
CA GLU A 66 7.78 9.18 7.41
C GLU A 66 7.25 9.78 8.72
N GLN A 67 5.96 10.11 8.77
CA GLN A 67 5.30 10.59 9.99
C GLN A 67 5.39 9.54 11.11
N TYR A 68 5.09 8.27 10.82
CA TYR A 68 5.13 7.20 11.81
C TYR A 68 6.53 7.03 12.41
N ASN A 69 7.58 7.14 11.59
CA ASN A 69 8.96 7.06 12.07
C ASN A 69 9.32 8.16 13.06
N MET A 70 8.73 9.35 12.93
CA MET A 70 8.96 10.49 13.83
C MET A 70 8.07 10.46 15.07
N GLU A 71 6.77 10.21 14.88
CA GLU A 71 5.75 10.42 15.91
C GLU A 71 5.27 9.13 16.56
N LYS A 72 5.62 7.97 15.98
CA LYS A 72 5.11 6.64 16.37
C LYS A 72 3.58 6.51 16.31
N VAL A 73 2.95 7.44 15.60
CA VAL A 73 1.55 7.44 15.20
C VAL A 73 1.45 8.17 13.87
N ALA A 74 0.65 7.64 12.96
CA ALA A 74 0.37 8.30 11.69
C ALA A 74 -0.99 7.84 11.18
N ASN A 75 -1.60 8.66 10.33
CA ASN A 75 -2.85 8.31 9.68
C ASN A 75 -2.96 8.95 8.31
N MET A 76 -3.75 8.33 7.43
CA MET A 76 -4.14 8.91 6.16
C MET A 76 -5.61 8.57 5.87
N TRP A 77 -6.27 9.47 5.13
CA TRP A 77 -7.61 9.24 4.61
C TRP A 77 -7.51 8.75 3.17
N PHE A 78 -8.36 7.79 2.82
CA PHE A 78 -8.54 7.41 1.42
C PHE A 78 -9.30 8.54 0.69
N PRO A 79 -8.87 8.97 -0.51
CA PRO A 79 -9.54 10.04 -1.26
C PRO A 79 -11.01 9.72 -1.59
N ASP A 80 -11.27 8.50 -2.06
CA ASP A 80 -12.57 8.11 -2.62
C ASP A 80 -13.49 7.40 -1.61
N THR A 81 -13.00 7.10 -0.40
CA THR A 81 -13.79 6.46 0.66
C THR A 81 -13.58 7.13 2.01
N PRO A 82 -14.59 7.18 2.89
CA PRO A 82 -14.45 7.78 4.23
C PRO A 82 -13.67 6.86 5.19
N LEU A 83 -12.73 6.09 4.68
CA LEU A 83 -11.92 5.15 5.42
C LEU A 83 -10.59 5.82 5.77
N GLN A 84 -10.07 5.44 6.93
CA GLN A 84 -8.81 5.94 7.44
C GLN A 84 -7.88 4.76 7.69
N LEU A 85 -6.66 4.85 7.16
CA LEU A 85 -5.56 3.98 7.55
C LEU A 85 -4.84 4.62 8.74
N ILE A 86 -4.63 3.86 9.81
CA ILE A 86 -3.96 4.30 11.03
C ILE A 86 -2.82 3.33 11.36
N LEU A 87 -1.64 3.90 11.60
CA LEU A 87 -0.48 3.21 12.19
C LEU A 87 -0.23 3.78 13.58
N LYS A 88 -0.08 2.91 14.58
CA LYS A 88 0.21 3.36 15.96
C LYS A 88 1.11 2.37 16.68
N ASN A 89 2.21 2.84 17.27
CA ASN A 89 3.04 2.00 18.13
C ASN A 89 2.23 1.59 19.38
N VAL A 90 2.29 0.29 19.71
CA VAL A 90 1.62 -0.29 20.89
C VAL A 90 2.60 -1.06 21.78
N GLY A 91 3.90 -0.78 21.64
CA GLY A 91 4.97 -1.34 22.45
C GLY A 91 6.19 -1.76 21.63
N THR A 92 7.10 -2.48 22.29
CA THR A 92 8.35 -2.96 21.68
C THR A 92 8.08 -3.85 20.49
N ASN A 93 8.56 -3.44 19.31
CA ASN A 93 8.38 -4.12 18.03
C ASN A 93 6.91 -4.48 17.71
N ARG A 94 5.95 -3.63 18.09
CA ARG A 94 4.52 -3.86 17.84
C ARG A 94 3.84 -2.58 17.38
N MET A 95 3.16 -2.69 16.25
CA MET A 95 2.39 -1.61 15.63
C MET A 95 0.96 -2.07 15.39
N LEU A 96 -0.02 -1.24 15.76
CA LEU A 96 -1.39 -1.37 15.32
C LEU A 96 -1.50 -0.87 13.88
N PHE A 97 -1.99 -1.72 13.00
CA PHE A 97 -2.45 -1.39 11.65
C PHE A 97 -3.97 -1.44 11.65
N CYS A 98 -4.63 -0.37 11.21
CA CYS A 98 -6.08 -0.28 11.25
C CYS A 98 -6.62 0.42 9.99
N ILE A 99 -7.60 -0.19 9.33
CA ILE A 99 -8.41 0.42 8.27
C ILE A 99 -9.89 0.21 8.60
N GLY A 100 -10.59 1.28 8.99
CA GLY A 100 -11.97 1.19 9.47
C GLY A 100 -12.09 0.24 10.67
N ASP A 101 -12.92 -0.80 10.56
CA ASP A 101 -13.07 -1.83 11.61
C ASP A 101 -12.02 -2.96 11.52
N ASN A 102 -11.25 -3.02 10.43
CA ASN A 102 -10.22 -4.05 10.25
C ASN A 102 -8.92 -3.62 10.92
N GLN A 103 -8.60 -4.22 12.07
CA GLN A 103 -7.42 -3.89 12.84
C GLN A 103 -6.60 -5.11 13.26
N LYS A 104 -5.28 -4.96 13.23
CA LYS A 104 -4.34 -6.01 13.65
C LYS A 104 -3.10 -5.40 14.28
N VAL A 105 -2.57 -6.07 15.29
CA VAL A 105 -1.22 -5.79 15.81
C VAL A 105 -0.22 -6.61 15.00
N LEU A 106 0.74 -5.92 14.41
CA LEU A 106 1.79 -6.48 13.55
C LEU A 106 3.17 -6.29 14.18
N PRO A 107 4.14 -7.15 13.87
CA PRO A 107 5.55 -6.86 14.14
C PRO A 107 5.96 -5.57 13.41
N GLU A 108 6.38 -4.55 14.16
CA GLU A 108 6.66 -3.20 13.62
C GLU A 108 7.77 -3.24 12.55
N GLU A 109 8.90 -3.85 12.88
CA GLU A 109 10.07 -3.90 11.99
C GLU A 109 9.78 -4.66 10.69
N GLU A 110 9.09 -5.81 10.77
CA GLU A 110 8.71 -6.62 9.60
C GLU A 110 7.73 -5.85 8.69
N CYS A 111 6.72 -5.20 9.30
CA CYS A 111 5.70 -4.47 8.55
C CYS A 111 6.28 -3.24 7.84
N LEU A 112 7.08 -2.44 8.54
CA LEU A 112 7.72 -1.26 7.96
C LEU A 112 8.70 -1.66 6.86
N ALA A 113 9.49 -2.71 7.06
CA ALA A 113 10.41 -3.21 6.04
C ALA A 113 9.68 -3.65 4.77
N ALA A 114 8.58 -4.40 4.90
CA ALA A 114 7.76 -4.83 3.77
C ALA A 114 7.12 -3.63 3.03
N LEU A 115 6.54 -2.68 3.77
CA LEU A 115 5.93 -1.47 3.19
C LEU A 115 6.96 -0.62 2.43
N HIS A 116 8.15 -0.44 3.00
CA HIS A 116 9.24 0.29 2.34
C HIS A 116 9.75 -0.46 1.10
N ALA A 117 9.90 -1.78 1.17
CA ALA A 117 10.37 -2.58 0.05
C ALA A 117 9.43 -2.47 -1.14
N GLU A 118 8.12 -2.65 -0.92
CA GLU A 118 7.12 -2.62 -1.99
C GLU A 118 6.91 -1.19 -2.54
N CYS A 119 6.89 -0.17 -1.68
CA CYS A 119 6.86 1.23 -2.10
C CYS A 119 8.05 1.57 -3.02
N ASN A 120 9.26 1.14 -2.66
CA ASN A 120 10.46 1.32 -3.48
C ASN A 120 10.38 0.55 -4.80
N ALA A 121 9.84 -0.68 -4.79
CA ALA A 121 9.64 -1.47 -6.00
C ALA A 121 8.70 -0.75 -6.97
N PHE A 122 7.57 -0.24 -6.48
CA PHE A 122 6.61 0.54 -7.24
C PHE A 122 7.22 1.80 -7.87
N PHE A 123 7.88 2.66 -7.09
CA PHE A 123 8.45 3.89 -7.64
C PHE A 123 9.65 3.64 -8.57
N THR A 124 10.39 2.55 -8.36
CA THR A 124 11.46 2.13 -9.29
C THR A 124 10.89 1.68 -10.62
N TRP A 125 9.81 0.90 -10.58
CA TRP A 125 9.06 0.50 -11.74
C TRP A 125 8.45 1.69 -12.48
N LEU A 126 7.84 2.63 -11.76
CA LEU A 126 7.22 3.83 -12.34
C LEU A 126 8.23 4.71 -13.08
N LYS A 127 9.48 4.79 -12.59
CA LYS A 127 10.56 5.51 -13.27
C LYS A 127 10.94 4.90 -14.61
N LYS A 128 10.75 3.59 -14.80
CA LYS A 128 11.03 2.90 -16.07
C LYS A 128 9.95 3.14 -17.13
N LEU A 129 8.79 3.65 -16.73
CA LEU A 129 7.68 3.99 -17.63
C LEU A 129 7.83 5.35 -18.30
N LYS A 130 8.76 6.19 -17.82
CA LYS A 130 9.07 7.51 -18.37
C LYS A 130 10.24 7.42 -19.34
#